data_AF-A0A956DVE0-F1
#
_entry.id   AF-A0A956DVE0-F1
#
_cell.length_a   1.000
_cell.length_b   1.000
_cell.length_c   1.000
_cell.angle_alpha   90.00
_cell.angle_beta   90.00
_cell.angle_gamma   90.00
#
_symmetry.space_group_name_H-M   'P 1'
#
loop_
_entity.id
_entity.type
_entity.pdbx_description
1 polymer ?
#
loop_
_entity_poly.entity_id
_entity_poly.type
_entity_poly.pdbx_seq_one_letter_code
_entity_poly.pdbx_strand_id
1 'polypeptide(L)'
;MGDLYQSEHMAKDEEVRHQDKRVSRGMAGILGIWAPLSWALAAFIAVANESSSRPVPTSILPLVVAAVALLGFLFLGMAVTFAVLRTVVTETHVLVKYGLWGPDIPLASITACRVVDYDWTKYGGWGIRRGPQGWAYVPGPGEVVELEYLDEGVPRTVQIGAGDARKLSLEINRAREQARRHRVEVDLGEAERDAAAVEERAEEERVEEERVEEERVEEERVEEERVEEERVEEERVEEERAAAEDRSRK
;
A
#
# COMPACT_ATOMS: atom_id res chain seq x y z
N MET A 1 -10.54 -13.05 21.38
CA MET A 1 -9.17 -13.57 21.55
C MET A 1 -8.54 -13.55 20.17
N GLY A 2 -7.94 -12.41 19.81
CA GLY A 2 -7.28 -12.22 18.51
C GLY A 2 -6.12 -13.20 18.40
N ASP A 3 -6.07 -13.90 17.28
CA ASP A 3 -5.13 -14.99 17.02
C ASP A 3 -3.70 -14.42 16.96
N LEU A 4 -2.87 -14.72 17.97
CA LEU A 4 -1.48 -14.22 18.14
C LEU A 4 -0.59 -14.41 16.91
N TYR A 5 -0.94 -15.35 16.03
CA TYR A 5 -0.27 -15.56 14.75
C TYR A 5 -0.43 -14.38 13.76
N GLN A 6 -1.51 -13.60 13.87
CA GLN A 6 -1.88 -12.58 12.89
C GLN A 6 -1.09 -11.27 13.06
N SER A 7 -0.85 -10.82 14.30
CA SER A 7 -0.02 -9.64 14.58
C SER A 7 1.45 -9.85 14.22
N GLU A 8 1.91 -11.10 14.26
CA GLU A 8 3.33 -11.41 14.03
C GLU A 8 3.65 -11.61 12.53
N HIS A 9 2.68 -12.06 11.72
CA HIS A 9 2.95 -12.47 10.33
C HIS A 9 2.09 -11.80 9.24
N MET A 10 1.02 -11.08 9.60
CA MET A 10 0.03 -10.58 8.61
C MET A 10 -0.30 -9.10 8.79
N ALA A 11 -0.43 -8.61 10.02
CA ALA A 11 -0.67 -7.21 10.33
C ALA A 11 0.47 -6.72 11.23
N LYS A 12 1.61 -6.38 10.62
CA LYS A 12 2.60 -5.55 11.32
C LYS A 12 1.97 -4.17 11.46
N ASP A 13 1.39 -3.90 12.63
CA ASP A 13 0.95 -2.58 13.10
C ASP A 13 -0.22 -1.90 12.38
N GLU A 14 -1.05 -2.64 11.61
CA GLU A 14 -2.16 -2.07 10.84
C GLU A 14 -3.56 -2.54 11.27
N GLU A 15 -4.54 -1.64 11.26
CA GLU A 15 -5.92 -1.94 11.69
C GLU A 15 -6.64 -2.83 10.67
N VAL A 16 -7.09 -4.00 11.12
CA VAL A 16 -7.78 -4.99 10.27
C VAL A 16 -9.26 -4.64 10.14
N ARG A 17 -9.69 -4.26 8.93
CA ARG A 17 -11.08 -3.84 8.66
C ARG A 17 -12.02 -5.01 8.41
N HIS A 18 -11.56 -6.00 7.64
CA HIS A 18 -12.37 -7.17 7.34
C HIS A 18 -11.51 -8.43 7.22
N GLN A 19 -12.02 -9.53 7.76
CA GLN A 19 -11.40 -10.83 7.66
C GLN A 19 -12.41 -11.85 7.14
N ASP A 20 -12.03 -12.55 6.09
CA ASP A 20 -12.73 -13.73 5.58
C ASP A 20 -11.84 -14.97 5.72
N LYS A 21 -12.43 -16.05 6.25
CA LYS A 21 -11.77 -17.35 6.40
C LYS A 21 -12.65 -18.40 5.76
N ARG A 22 -12.25 -18.84 4.57
CA ARG A 22 -12.93 -19.93 3.85
C ARG A 22 -12.19 -21.25 4.06
N VAL A 23 -12.88 -22.21 4.67
CA VAL A 23 -12.36 -23.57 4.85
C VAL A 23 -12.86 -24.45 3.70
N SER A 24 -11.93 -24.96 2.89
CA SER A 24 -12.23 -25.90 1.80
C SER A 24 -12.30 -27.33 2.31
N ARG A 25 -13.51 -27.87 2.42
CA ARG A 25 -13.69 -29.31 2.68
C ARG A 25 -13.29 -30.15 1.45
N GLY A 26 -13.50 -29.62 0.25
CA GLY A 26 -13.16 -30.28 -1.01
C GLY A 26 -11.65 -30.43 -1.21
N MET A 27 -10.90 -29.33 -1.10
CA MET A 27 -9.43 -29.37 -1.25
C MET A 27 -8.77 -30.19 -0.14
N ALA A 28 -9.22 -30.03 1.10
CA ALA A 28 -8.74 -30.83 2.22
C ALA A 28 -9.01 -32.34 2.00
N GLY A 29 -10.14 -32.70 1.39
CA GLY A 29 -10.45 -34.07 1.01
C GLY A 29 -9.53 -34.63 -0.08
N ILE A 30 -9.32 -33.87 -1.17
CA ILE A 30 -8.49 -34.31 -2.32
C ILE A 30 -7.03 -34.54 -1.89
N LEU A 31 -6.48 -33.65 -1.07
CA LEU A 31 -5.11 -33.83 -0.56
C LEU A 31 -5.06 -34.83 0.60
N GLY A 32 -6.10 -34.84 1.44
CA GLY A 32 -6.17 -35.66 2.64
C GLY A 32 -6.36 -37.15 2.35
N ILE A 33 -6.94 -37.54 1.21
CA ILE A 33 -7.13 -38.96 0.85
C ILE A 33 -5.81 -39.72 0.67
N TRP A 34 -4.75 -39.02 0.30
CA TRP A 34 -3.44 -39.63 0.08
C TRP A 34 -2.77 -40.06 1.39
N ALA A 35 -3.06 -39.37 2.51
CA ALA A 35 -2.51 -39.73 3.81
C ALA A 35 -2.89 -41.15 4.27
N PRO A 36 -4.18 -41.53 4.38
CA PRO A 36 -4.56 -42.89 4.76
C PRO A 36 -4.16 -43.92 3.71
N LEU A 37 -4.13 -43.57 2.41
CA LEU A 37 -3.63 -44.47 1.37
C LEU A 37 -2.14 -44.79 1.54
N SER A 38 -1.31 -43.78 1.84
CA SER A 38 0.11 -43.98 2.12
C SER A 38 0.32 -44.81 3.38
N TRP A 39 -0.42 -44.58 4.46
CA TRP A 39 -0.30 -45.41 5.67
C TRP A 39 -0.79 -46.84 5.46
N ALA A 40 -1.88 -47.03 4.73
CA ALA A 40 -2.36 -48.35 4.34
C ALA A 40 -1.34 -49.09 3.48
N LEU A 41 -0.70 -48.39 2.53
CA LEU A 41 0.37 -48.95 1.71
C LEU A 41 1.61 -49.30 2.55
N ALA A 42 2.00 -48.46 3.50
CA ALA A 42 3.12 -48.73 4.41
C ALA A 42 2.85 -49.99 5.25
N ALA A 43 1.64 -50.12 5.81
CA ALA A 43 1.21 -51.31 6.54
C ALA A 43 1.15 -52.55 5.64
N PHE A 44 0.64 -52.40 4.42
CA PHE A 44 0.60 -53.48 3.43
C PHE A 44 2.01 -53.96 3.06
N ILE A 45 2.95 -53.05 2.79
CA ILE A 45 4.35 -53.40 2.53
C ILE A 45 4.92 -54.15 3.73
N ALA A 46 4.70 -53.68 4.96
CA ALA A 46 5.24 -54.33 6.15
C ALA A 46 4.75 -55.78 6.34
N VAL A 47 3.48 -56.07 6.01
CA VAL A 47 2.87 -57.41 6.23
C VAL A 47 3.00 -58.33 5.02
N ALA A 48 2.89 -57.80 3.80
CA ALA A 48 2.82 -58.59 2.58
C ALA A 48 4.19 -58.78 1.87
N ASN A 49 5.27 -58.13 2.34
CA ASN A 49 6.57 -58.16 1.64
C ASN A 49 7.09 -59.58 1.39
N GLU A 50 6.97 -60.47 2.37
CA GLU A 50 7.46 -61.85 2.27
C GLU A 50 6.67 -62.70 1.28
N SER A 51 5.42 -62.32 1.00
CA SER A 51 4.56 -62.99 0.02
C SER A 51 4.76 -62.49 -1.42
N SER A 52 5.61 -61.48 -1.62
CA SER A 52 5.87 -60.87 -2.93
C SER A 52 6.80 -61.73 -3.78
N SER A 53 6.57 -61.74 -5.10
CA SER A 53 7.51 -62.31 -6.06
C SER A 53 8.83 -61.52 -6.15
N ARG A 54 8.85 -60.29 -5.62
CA ARG A 54 10.03 -59.42 -5.49
C ARG A 54 10.00 -58.76 -4.10
N PRO A 55 10.47 -59.45 -3.05
CA PRO A 55 10.50 -58.87 -1.71
C PRO A 55 11.58 -57.78 -1.61
N VAL A 56 11.26 -56.71 -0.91
CA VAL A 56 12.22 -55.71 -0.48
C VAL A 56 13.19 -56.36 0.53
N PRO A 57 14.52 -56.16 0.39
CA PRO A 57 15.49 -56.70 1.35
C PRO A 57 15.18 -56.25 2.78
N THR A 58 15.31 -57.17 3.75
CA THR A 58 14.99 -56.94 5.17
C THR A 58 15.81 -55.81 5.80
N SER A 59 17.02 -55.55 5.29
CA SER A 59 17.88 -54.44 5.74
C SER A 59 17.32 -53.06 5.38
N ILE A 60 16.58 -52.92 4.27
CA ILE A 60 16.03 -51.64 3.81
C ILE A 60 14.51 -51.53 4.01
N LEU A 61 13.83 -52.63 4.29
CA LEU A 61 12.39 -52.66 4.57
C LEU A 61 11.92 -51.62 5.60
N PRO A 62 12.55 -51.45 6.78
CA PRO A 62 12.12 -50.43 7.74
C PRO A 62 12.24 -49.00 7.19
N LEU A 63 13.27 -48.73 6.38
CA LEU A 63 13.45 -47.43 5.74
C LEU A 63 12.35 -47.16 4.70
N VAL A 64 12.01 -48.15 3.87
CA VAL A 64 10.95 -48.01 2.85
C VAL A 64 9.59 -47.80 3.51
N VAL A 65 9.25 -48.60 4.53
CA VAL A 65 7.99 -48.46 5.27
C VAL A 65 7.92 -47.08 5.95
N ALA A 66 9.00 -46.65 6.60
CA ALA A 66 9.07 -45.32 7.23
C ALA A 66 8.93 -44.19 6.19
N ALA A 67 9.58 -44.29 5.03
CA ALA A 67 9.48 -43.29 3.97
C ALA A 67 8.05 -43.16 3.43
N VAL A 68 7.36 -44.28 3.18
CA VAL A 68 5.96 -44.28 2.74
C VAL A 68 5.04 -43.73 3.84
N ALA A 69 5.30 -44.06 5.11
CA ALA A 69 4.52 -43.51 6.22
C ALA A 69 4.72 -41.99 6.37
N LEU A 70 5.95 -41.50 6.23
CA LEU A 70 6.30 -40.07 6.24
C LEU A 70 5.63 -39.32 5.08
N LEU A 71 5.53 -39.95 3.90
CA LEU A 71 4.78 -39.39 2.78
C LEU A 71 3.30 -39.18 3.15
N GLY A 72 2.70 -40.09 3.93
CA GLY A 72 1.35 -39.91 4.46
C GLY A 72 1.22 -38.70 5.38
N PHE A 73 2.19 -38.48 6.28
CA PHE A 73 2.23 -37.28 7.13
C PHE A 73 2.44 -36.00 6.32
N LEU A 74 3.25 -36.04 5.26
CA LEU A 74 3.43 -34.93 4.34
C LEU A 74 2.10 -34.54 3.68
N PHE A 75 1.35 -35.51 3.14
CA PHE A 75 0.05 -35.26 2.53
C PHE A 75 -0.98 -34.74 3.54
N LEU A 76 -0.95 -35.23 4.79
CA LEU A 76 -1.81 -34.69 5.85
C LEU A 76 -1.47 -33.22 6.15
N GLY A 77 -0.18 -32.90 6.32
CA GLY A 77 0.27 -31.53 6.54
C GLY A 77 -0.10 -30.60 5.37
N MET A 78 0.04 -31.10 4.14
CA MET A 78 -0.38 -30.40 2.93
C MET A 78 -1.89 -30.14 2.92
N ALA A 79 -2.70 -31.15 3.25
CA ALA A 79 -4.15 -31.04 3.32
C ALA A 79 -4.61 -30.00 4.35
N VAL A 80 -3.98 -29.96 5.53
CA VAL A 80 -4.27 -28.96 6.56
C VAL A 80 -3.87 -27.56 6.11
N THR A 81 -2.70 -27.43 5.48
CA THR A 81 -2.18 -26.15 4.99
C THR A 81 -3.10 -25.55 3.93
N PHE A 82 -3.48 -26.35 2.93
CA PHE A 82 -4.37 -25.94 1.84
C PHE A 82 -5.86 -26.07 2.17
N ALA A 83 -6.23 -26.38 3.42
CA ALA A 83 -7.63 -26.39 3.84
C ALA A 83 -8.19 -24.98 4.02
N VAL A 84 -7.35 -23.98 4.28
CA VAL A 84 -7.79 -22.65 4.69
C VAL A 84 -7.27 -21.59 3.74
N LEU A 85 -8.21 -20.90 3.08
CA LEU A 85 -7.97 -19.63 2.43
C LEU A 85 -8.36 -18.51 3.41
N ARG A 86 -7.44 -17.58 3.65
CA ARG A 86 -7.65 -16.39 4.46
C ARG A 86 -7.49 -15.17 3.57
N THR A 87 -8.43 -14.25 3.66
CA THR A 87 -8.33 -12.93 3.05
C THR A 87 -8.51 -11.89 4.13
N VAL A 88 -7.55 -10.98 4.23
CA VAL A 88 -7.54 -9.89 5.20
C VAL A 88 -7.48 -8.59 4.42
N VAL A 89 -8.41 -7.68 4.72
CA VAL A 89 -8.44 -6.33 4.16
C VAL A 89 -7.98 -5.38 5.25
N THR A 90 -6.85 -4.72 5.03
CA THR A 90 -6.32 -3.67 5.89
C THR A 90 -6.66 -2.29 5.33
N GLU A 91 -6.07 -1.23 5.88
CA GLU A 91 -6.25 0.14 5.38
C GLU A 91 -5.46 0.42 4.10
N THR A 92 -4.37 -0.31 3.87
CA THR A 92 -3.48 -0.10 2.73
C THR A 92 -3.35 -1.31 1.81
N HIS A 93 -3.60 -2.53 2.29
CA HIS A 93 -3.38 -3.77 1.53
C HIS A 93 -4.55 -4.76 1.62
N VAL A 94 -4.68 -5.60 0.59
CA VAL A 94 -5.51 -6.80 0.58
C VAL A 94 -4.58 -8.00 0.59
N LEU A 95 -4.54 -8.70 1.72
CA LEU A 95 -3.68 -9.85 1.95
C LEU A 95 -4.47 -11.13 1.68
N VAL A 96 -4.01 -11.92 0.71
CA VAL A 96 -4.60 -13.21 0.39
C VAL A 96 -3.60 -14.29 0.74
N LYS A 97 -3.95 -15.19 1.66
CA LYS A 97 -3.11 -16.35 2.02
C LYS A 97 -3.90 -17.63 1.88
N TYR A 98 -3.49 -18.46 0.93
CA TYR A 98 -3.93 -19.83 0.80
C TYR A 98 -2.84 -20.78 1.31
N GLY A 99 -3.02 -21.30 2.51
CA GLY A 99 -1.95 -22.01 3.21
C GLY A 99 -0.76 -21.10 3.52
N LEU A 100 0.41 -21.43 2.98
CA LEU A 100 1.66 -20.66 3.15
C LEU A 100 1.90 -19.64 2.03
N TRP A 101 1.06 -19.59 1.00
CA TRP A 101 1.30 -18.79 -0.20
C TRP A 101 0.15 -17.84 -0.50
N GLY A 102 0.46 -16.73 -1.14
CA GLY A 102 -0.54 -15.84 -1.73
C GLY A 102 -0.10 -14.37 -1.74
N PRO A 103 -0.73 -13.57 -2.61
CA PRO A 103 -0.28 -12.22 -2.95
C PRO A 103 -0.60 -11.23 -1.83
N ASP A 104 0.22 -10.19 -1.80
CA ASP A 104 -0.05 -8.95 -1.11
C ASP A 104 -0.38 -7.89 -2.18
N ILE A 105 -1.54 -7.25 -2.06
CA ILE A 105 -2.08 -6.37 -3.10
C ILE A 105 -2.36 -5.00 -2.48
N PRO A 106 -1.59 -3.97 -2.82
CA PRO A 106 -1.84 -2.61 -2.33
C PRO A 106 -3.21 -2.11 -2.80
N LEU A 107 -4.04 -1.60 -1.89
CA LEU A 107 -5.35 -1.02 -2.20
C LEU A 107 -5.25 0.12 -3.23
N ALA A 108 -4.15 0.88 -3.17
CA ALA A 108 -3.87 1.98 -4.09
C ALA A 108 -3.68 1.50 -5.54
N SER A 109 -3.17 0.29 -5.76
CA SER A 109 -2.95 -0.25 -7.11
C SER A 109 -4.18 -0.93 -7.70
N ILE A 110 -5.22 -1.18 -6.90
CA ILE A 110 -6.46 -1.80 -7.36
C ILE A 110 -7.25 -0.82 -8.22
N THR A 111 -7.47 -1.20 -9.48
CA THR A 111 -8.27 -0.45 -10.45
C THR A 111 -9.74 -0.83 -10.38
N ALA A 112 -10.05 -2.12 -10.22
CA ALA A 112 -11.42 -2.62 -10.12
C ALA A 112 -11.54 -3.78 -9.12
N CYS A 113 -12.70 -3.86 -8.44
CA CYS A 113 -13.07 -4.97 -7.58
C CYS A 113 -14.53 -5.34 -7.87
N ARG A 114 -14.78 -6.58 -8.31
CA ARG A 114 -16.10 -7.06 -8.73
C ARG A 114 -16.36 -8.47 -8.20
N VAL A 115 -17.62 -8.85 -8.13
CA VAL A 115 -18.02 -10.24 -7.85
C VAL A 115 -18.31 -10.93 -9.17
N VAL A 116 -17.71 -12.08 -9.39
CA VAL A 116 -17.87 -12.90 -10.59
C VAL A 116 -18.12 -14.36 -10.20
N ASP A 117 -18.81 -15.10 -11.05
CA ASP A 117 -18.94 -16.54 -10.88
C ASP A 117 -17.66 -17.26 -11.35
N TYR A 118 -17.15 -18.15 -10.50
CA TYR A 118 -15.91 -18.86 -10.82
C TYR A 118 -16.11 -19.92 -11.90
N ASP A 119 -15.44 -19.72 -13.03
CA ASP A 119 -15.38 -20.70 -14.11
C ASP A 119 -14.14 -21.58 -14.00
N TRP A 120 -14.34 -22.78 -13.45
CA TRP A 120 -13.27 -23.76 -13.26
C TRP A 120 -12.64 -24.25 -14.57
N THR A 121 -13.33 -24.15 -15.72
CA THR A 121 -12.81 -24.62 -17.01
C THR A 121 -11.68 -23.76 -17.54
N LYS A 122 -11.69 -22.45 -17.20
CA LYS A 122 -10.65 -21.49 -17.59
C LYS A 122 -9.34 -21.67 -16.80
N TYR A 123 -9.44 -22.19 -15.58
CA TYR A 123 -8.31 -22.34 -14.66
C TYR A 123 -7.87 -23.79 -14.43
N GLY A 124 -8.64 -24.77 -14.89
CA GLY A 124 -8.31 -26.20 -14.76
C GLY A 124 -8.58 -26.77 -13.36
N GLY A 125 -9.66 -26.33 -12.71
CA GLY A 125 -10.07 -26.80 -11.38
C GLY A 125 -9.69 -25.85 -10.24
N TRP A 126 -9.84 -26.31 -9.00
CA TRP A 126 -9.73 -25.46 -7.80
C TRP A 126 -8.30 -25.40 -7.26
N GLY A 127 -8.05 -24.44 -6.36
CA GLY A 127 -6.77 -24.26 -5.67
C GLY A 127 -6.11 -22.92 -5.96
N ILE A 128 -4.78 -22.91 -5.88
CA ILE A 128 -3.94 -21.86 -6.44
C ILE A 128 -3.72 -22.21 -7.92
N ARG A 129 -4.22 -21.39 -8.83
CA ARG A 129 -4.14 -21.60 -10.28
C ARG A 129 -3.63 -20.35 -10.97
N ARG A 130 -2.98 -20.56 -12.12
CA ARG A 130 -2.55 -19.50 -13.02
C ARG A 130 -3.19 -19.76 -14.38
N GLY A 131 -4.11 -18.88 -14.75
CA GLY A 131 -4.81 -18.91 -16.03
C GLY A 131 -4.37 -17.76 -16.94
N PRO A 132 -4.95 -17.67 -18.16
CA PRO A 132 -4.75 -16.53 -19.05
C PRO A 132 -5.28 -15.21 -18.45
N GLN A 133 -6.26 -15.31 -17.55
CA GLN A 133 -6.86 -14.20 -16.80
C GLN A 133 -6.11 -13.88 -15.50
N GLY A 134 -4.90 -14.40 -15.31
CA GLY A 134 -4.11 -14.16 -14.10
C GLY A 134 -4.26 -15.25 -13.04
N TRP A 135 -4.15 -14.88 -11.77
CA TRP A 135 -4.12 -15.84 -10.66
C TRP A 135 -5.52 -16.12 -10.10
N ALA A 136 -5.75 -17.33 -9.64
CA ALA A 136 -6.98 -17.69 -8.92
C ALA A 136 -6.62 -18.43 -7.63
N TYR A 137 -7.17 -17.95 -6.52
CA TYR A 137 -7.08 -18.53 -5.19
C TYR A 137 -8.49 -18.94 -4.78
N VAL A 138 -8.95 -20.06 -5.32
CA VAL A 138 -10.36 -20.46 -5.23
C VAL A 138 -10.47 -21.88 -4.66
N PRO A 139 -10.96 -22.04 -3.42
CA PRO A 139 -11.00 -23.33 -2.74
C PRO A 139 -12.13 -24.27 -3.21
N GLY A 140 -13.09 -23.77 -3.99
CA GLY A 140 -14.25 -24.51 -4.47
C GLY A 140 -15.16 -23.65 -5.33
N PRO A 141 -16.22 -24.21 -5.92
CA PRO A 141 -17.13 -23.47 -6.79
C PRO A 141 -17.87 -22.35 -6.03
N GLY A 142 -18.46 -21.43 -6.79
CA GLY A 142 -19.28 -20.32 -6.30
C GLY A 142 -18.79 -18.95 -6.77
N GLU A 143 -19.37 -17.91 -6.17
CA GLU A 143 -18.98 -16.52 -6.39
C GLU A 143 -17.58 -16.27 -5.82
N VAL A 144 -16.79 -15.48 -6.55
CA VAL A 144 -15.44 -15.06 -6.18
C VAL A 144 -15.30 -13.55 -6.38
N VAL A 145 -14.36 -12.96 -5.66
CA VAL A 145 -13.98 -11.56 -5.85
C VAL A 145 -12.87 -11.49 -6.88
N GLU A 146 -13.12 -10.80 -7.98
CA GLU A 146 -12.13 -10.47 -8.98
C GLU A 146 -11.57 -9.08 -8.68
N LEU A 147 -10.24 -9.02 -8.54
CA LEU A 147 -9.48 -7.78 -8.39
C LEU A 147 -8.62 -7.58 -9.62
N GLU A 148 -8.75 -6.41 -10.23
CA GLU A 148 -7.80 -5.90 -11.22
C GLU A 148 -6.89 -4.90 -10.52
N TYR A 149 -5.59 -5.07 -10.66
CA TYR A 149 -4.60 -4.20 -10.03
C TYR A 149 -3.37 -4.04 -10.91
N LEU A 150 -2.63 -2.95 -10.71
CA LEU A 150 -1.37 -2.71 -11.37
C LEU A 150 -0.23 -3.24 -10.49
N ASP A 151 0.54 -4.17 -11.04
CA ASP A 151 1.74 -4.72 -10.42
C ASP A 151 2.95 -4.22 -11.22
N GLU A 152 3.73 -3.32 -10.64
CA GLU A 152 4.86 -2.66 -11.33
C GLU A 152 4.46 -2.04 -12.69
N GLY A 153 3.23 -1.50 -12.78
CA GLY A 153 2.67 -0.90 -14.01
C GLY A 153 2.07 -1.91 -14.99
N VAL A 154 2.17 -3.21 -14.73
CA VAL A 154 1.55 -4.27 -15.54
C VAL A 154 0.16 -4.59 -14.98
N PRO A 155 -0.91 -4.55 -15.78
CA PRO A 155 -2.24 -4.93 -15.32
C PRO A 155 -2.27 -6.44 -15.03
N ARG A 156 -2.69 -6.76 -13.81
CA ARG A 156 -2.90 -8.12 -13.32
C ARG A 156 -4.32 -8.26 -12.82
N THR A 157 -4.81 -9.49 -12.92
CA THR A 157 -6.12 -9.87 -12.39
C THR A 157 -5.93 -11.05 -11.45
N VAL A 158 -6.64 -11.01 -10.32
CA VAL A 158 -6.68 -12.11 -9.36
C VAL A 158 -8.11 -12.40 -8.94
N GLN A 159 -8.45 -13.68 -8.88
CA GLN A 159 -9.73 -14.16 -8.37
C GLN A 159 -9.55 -14.79 -6.99
N ILE A 160 -10.34 -14.34 -6.02
CA ILE A 160 -10.22 -14.73 -4.62
C ILE A 160 -11.55 -15.34 -4.17
N GLY A 161 -11.50 -16.59 -3.72
CA GLY A 161 -12.66 -17.22 -3.12
C GLY A 161 -12.92 -16.68 -1.72
N ALA A 162 -14.16 -16.28 -1.45
CA ALA A 162 -14.58 -15.82 -0.13
C ALA A 162 -15.75 -16.65 0.40
N GLY A 163 -15.96 -16.66 1.72
CA GLY A 163 -17.17 -17.19 2.33
C GLY A 163 -18.41 -16.40 1.89
N ASP A 164 -18.27 -15.08 1.81
CA ASP A 164 -19.24 -14.16 1.23
C ASP A 164 -18.51 -13.17 0.30
N ALA A 165 -18.53 -13.45 -1.01
CA ALA A 165 -17.84 -12.65 -2.02
C ALA A 165 -18.40 -11.23 -2.12
N ARG A 166 -19.70 -11.05 -1.90
CA ARG A 166 -20.37 -9.74 -1.99
C ARG A 166 -19.94 -8.84 -0.84
N LYS A 167 -19.93 -9.38 0.38
CA LYS A 167 -19.45 -8.66 1.56
C LYS A 167 -17.97 -8.29 1.41
N LEU A 168 -17.12 -9.23 0.99
CA LEU A 168 -15.69 -8.95 0.79
C LEU A 168 -15.48 -7.86 -0.27
N SER A 169 -16.16 -7.94 -1.42
CA SER A 169 -16.05 -6.92 -2.47
C SER A 169 -16.52 -5.54 -2.00
N LEU A 170 -17.60 -5.48 -1.20
CA LEU A 170 -18.09 -4.23 -0.62
C LEU A 170 -17.06 -3.60 0.31
N GLU A 171 -16.48 -4.38 1.22
CA GLU A 171 -15.48 -3.88 2.18
C GLU A 171 -14.18 -3.43 1.47
N ILE A 172 -13.73 -4.14 0.45
CA ILE A 172 -12.59 -3.70 -0.37
C ILE A 172 -12.90 -2.38 -1.06
N ASN A 173 -14.08 -2.23 -1.67
CA ASN A 173 -14.44 -0.98 -2.34
C ASN A 173 -14.58 0.19 -1.36
N ARG A 174 -15.12 -0.04 -0.15
CA ARG A 174 -15.15 0.97 0.91
C ARG A 174 -13.76 1.39 1.36
N ALA A 175 -12.86 0.43 1.60
CA ALA A 175 -11.48 0.71 1.98
C ALA A 175 -10.75 1.52 0.89
N ARG A 176 -10.94 1.16 -0.39
CA ARG A 176 -10.38 1.91 -1.53
C ARG A 176 -10.89 3.34 -1.59
N GLU A 177 -12.19 3.56 -1.38
CA GLU A 177 -12.77 4.90 -1.43
C GLU A 177 -12.26 5.77 -0.27
N GLN A 178 -12.14 5.21 0.93
CA GLN A 178 -11.60 5.94 2.07
C GLN A 178 -10.12 6.28 1.90
N ALA A 179 -9.31 5.33 1.43
CA ALA A 179 -7.90 5.60 1.12
C ALA A 179 -7.74 6.69 0.04
N ARG A 180 -8.62 6.70 -0.97
CA ARG A 180 -8.66 7.76 -1.98
C ARG A 180 -9.07 9.11 -1.39
N ARG A 181 -10.11 9.16 -0.55
CA ARG A 181 -10.54 10.40 0.10
C ARG A 181 -9.46 10.98 0.98
N HIS A 182 -8.83 10.15 1.81
CA HIS A 182 -7.75 10.60 2.68
C HIS A 182 -6.59 11.18 1.87
N ARG A 183 -6.21 10.54 0.76
CA ARG A 183 -5.18 11.08 -0.14
C ARG A 183 -5.58 12.44 -0.74
N VAL A 184 -6.81 12.57 -1.21
CA VAL A 184 -7.30 13.84 -1.77
C VAL A 184 -7.33 14.94 -0.70
N GLU A 185 -7.74 14.64 0.53
CA GLU A 185 -7.73 15.60 1.65
C GLU A 185 -6.30 16.05 1.99
N VAL A 186 -5.33 15.13 1.96
CA VAL A 186 -3.91 15.44 2.17
C VAL A 186 -3.39 16.33 1.03
N ASP A 187 -3.63 15.95 -0.23
CA ASP A 187 -3.18 16.72 -1.40
C ASP A 187 -3.78 18.14 -1.42
N LEU A 188 -5.06 18.29 -1.05
CA LEU A 188 -5.72 19.59 -0.93
C LEU A 188 -5.13 20.43 0.20
N GLY A 189 -4.91 19.83 1.38
CA GLY A 189 -4.31 20.51 2.51
C GLY A 189 -2.85 20.93 2.24
N GLU A 190 -2.10 20.17 1.44
CA GLU A 190 -0.77 20.56 0.98
C GLU A 190 -0.85 21.75 0.01
N ALA A 191 -1.76 21.70 -0.98
CA ALA A 191 -1.95 22.80 -1.91
C ALA A 191 -2.39 24.12 -1.22
N GLU A 192 -3.25 24.03 -0.19
CA GLU A 192 -3.65 25.19 0.62
C GLU A 192 -2.47 25.78 1.40
N ARG A 193 -1.59 24.94 1.97
CA ARG A 193 -0.38 25.41 2.65
C ARG A 193 0.59 26.07 1.68
N ASP A 194 0.78 25.49 0.50
CA ASP A 194 1.65 26.05 -0.53
C ASP A 194 1.12 27.40 -1.02
N ALA A 195 -0.20 27.53 -1.22
CA ALA A 195 -0.83 28.80 -1.59
C ALA A 195 -0.66 29.87 -0.49
N ALA A 196 -0.90 29.51 0.78
CA ALA A 196 -0.71 30.42 1.91
C ALA A 196 0.75 30.88 2.03
N ALA A 197 1.73 29.99 1.83
CA ALA A 197 3.14 30.35 1.86
C ALA A 197 3.55 31.28 0.69
N VAL A 198 2.88 31.18 -0.46
CA VAL A 198 3.09 32.12 -1.58
C VAL A 198 2.47 33.48 -1.28
N GLU A 199 1.27 33.51 -0.67
CA GLU A 199 0.61 34.76 -0.27
C GLU A 199 1.42 35.50 0.80
N GLU A 200 1.90 34.80 1.83
CA GLU A 200 2.75 35.37 2.89
C GLU A 200 4.02 36.02 2.31
N ARG A 201 4.71 35.34 1.39
CA ARG A 201 5.89 35.92 0.71
C ARG A 201 5.56 37.15 -0.12
N ALA A 202 4.41 37.16 -0.80
CA ALA A 202 3.98 38.31 -1.59
C ALA A 202 3.52 39.48 -0.73
N GLU A 203 3.07 39.25 0.50
CA GLU A 203 2.82 40.30 1.48
C GLU A 203 4.13 40.86 2.05
N GLU A 204 5.09 39.99 2.39
CA GLU A 204 6.42 40.43 2.84
C GLU A 204 7.12 41.29 1.79
N GLU A 205 7.11 40.88 0.51
CA GLU A 205 7.72 41.64 -0.58
C GLU A 205 7.07 43.01 -0.78
N ARG A 206 5.73 43.10 -0.70
CA ARG A 206 5.02 44.39 -0.78
C ARG A 206 5.36 45.33 0.37
N VAL A 207 5.50 44.80 1.58
CA VAL A 207 5.90 45.58 2.75
C VAL A 207 7.37 46.04 2.62
N GLU A 208 8.26 45.20 2.09
CA GLU A 208 9.63 45.60 1.82
C GLU A 208 9.72 46.69 0.75
N GLU A 209 8.95 46.57 -0.35
CA GLU A 209 8.87 47.60 -1.39
C GLU A 209 8.36 48.94 -0.84
N GLU A 210 7.28 48.92 -0.04
CA GLU A 210 6.73 50.14 0.58
C GLU A 210 7.75 50.82 1.50
N ARG A 211 8.50 50.05 2.30
CA ARG A 211 9.54 50.60 3.20
C ARG A 211 10.71 51.21 2.43
N VAL A 212 11.10 50.61 1.30
CA VAL A 212 12.15 51.16 0.43
C VAL A 212 11.66 52.45 -0.26
N GLU A 213 10.40 52.51 -0.67
CA GLU A 213 9.83 53.73 -1.23
C GLU A 213 9.74 54.87 -0.20
N GLU A 214 9.30 54.57 1.03
CA GLU A 214 9.27 55.55 2.12
C GLU A 214 10.68 56.08 2.44
N GLU A 215 11.68 55.21 2.53
CA GLU A 215 13.08 55.60 2.79
C GLU A 215 13.63 56.52 1.69
N ARG A 216 13.35 56.21 0.41
CA ARG A 216 13.76 57.05 -0.73
C ARG A 216 13.11 58.43 -0.73
N VAL A 217 11.83 58.52 -0.34
CA VAL A 217 11.12 59.81 -0.23
C VAL A 217 11.67 60.63 0.93
N GLU A 218 12.00 60.00 2.06
CA GLU A 218 12.66 60.70 3.18
C GLU A 218 14.04 61.21 2.79
N GLU A 219 14.86 60.42 2.10
CA GLU A 219 16.17 60.86 1.60
C GLU A 219 16.05 62.06 0.65
N GLU A 220 15.12 62.02 -0.32
CA GLU A 220 14.89 63.12 -1.27
C GLU A 220 14.47 64.41 -0.55
N ARG A 221 13.59 64.32 0.46
CA ARG A 221 13.16 65.48 1.26
C ARG A 221 14.31 66.09 2.07
N VAL A 222 15.18 65.25 2.64
CA VAL A 222 16.36 65.72 3.38
C VAL A 222 17.36 66.38 2.43
N GLU A 223 17.55 65.86 1.22
CA GLU A 223 18.39 66.52 0.22
C GLU A 223 17.81 67.88 -0.22
N GLU A 224 16.51 67.97 -0.49
CA GLU A 224 15.85 69.25 -0.82
C GLU A 224 16.03 70.29 0.31
N GLU A 225 15.82 69.91 1.57
CA GLU A 225 15.99 70.81 2.71
C GLU A 225 17.44 71.30 2.83
N ARG A 226 18.44 70.43 2.62
CA ARG A 226 19.85 70.81 2.63
C ARG A 226 20.21 71.78 1.51
N VAL A 227 19.64 71.59 0.31
CA VAL A 227 19.85 72.51 -0.82
C VAL A 227 19.19 73.87 -0.56
N GLU A 228 18.01 73.91 0.04
CA GLU A 228 17.37 75.17 0.42
C GLU A 228 18.17 75.91 1.51
N GLU A 229 18.64 75.22 2.55
CA GLU A 229 19.50 75.83 3.57
C GLU A 229 20.79 76.41 2.96
N GLU A 230 21.46 75.68 2.06
CA GLU A 230 22.67 76.16 1.38
C GLU A 230 22.40 77.43 0.56
N ARG A 231 21.27 77.48 -0.18
CA ARG A 231 20.88 78.67 -0.94
C ARG A 231 20.59 79.88 -0.05
N VAL A 232 19.94 79.67 1.09
CA VAL A 232 19.66 80.73 2.07
C VAL A 232 20.97 81.24 2.70
N GLU A 233 21.92 80.36 3.00
CA GLU A 233 23.24 80.77 3.48
C GLU A 233 24.01 81.57 2.42
N GLU A 234 24.03 81.11 1.16
CA GLU A 234 24.66 81.84 0.06
C GLU A 234 24.07 83.25 -0.11
N GLU A 235 22.73 83.38 -0.10
CA GLU A 235 22.06 84.68 -0.22
C GLU A 235 22.40 85.63 0.95
N ARG A 236 22.48 85.10 2.18
CA ARG A 236 22.90 85.89 3.36
C ARG A 236 24.36 86.35 3.27
N VAL A 237 25.25 85.50 2.75
CA VAL A 237 26.66 85.85 2.54
C VAL A 237 26.80 86.91 1.44
N GLU A 238 25.99 86.84 0.38
CA GLU A 238 25.96 87.88 -0.66
C GLU A 238 25.41 89.21 -0.14
N GLU A 239 24.32 89.21 0.64
CA GLU A 239 23.81 90.42 1.30
C GLU A 239 24.84 91.03 2.25
N GLU A 240 25.54 90.21 3.03
CA GLU A 240 26.59 90.69 3.95
C GLU A 240 27.77 91.29 3.18
N ARG A 241 28.19 90.67 2.07
CA ARG A 241 29.22 91.22 1.17
C ARG A 241 28.78 92.53 0.54
N ALA A 242 27.55 92.63 0.03
CA ALA A 242 27.00 93.86 -0.52
C ALA A 242 26.92 94.98 0.53
N ALA A 243 26.51 94.67 1.75
CA ALA A 243 26.46 95.62 2.87
C ALA A 243 27.86 96.02 3.39
N ALA A 244 28.88 95.17 3.20
CA ALA A 244 30.27 95.50 3.49
C ALA A 244 30.88 96.38 2.39
N GLU A 245 30.54 96.13 1.12
CA GLU A 245 31.01 96.90 -0.02
C GLU A 245 30.44 98.34 0.01
N ASP A 246 29.14 98.49 0.32
CA ASP A 246 28.48 99.80 0.46
C ASP A 246 29.01 100.59 1.67
N ARG A 247 29.47 99.91 2.73
CA ARG A 247 30.15 100.54 3.88
C ARG A 247 31.57 101.01 3.57
N SER A 248 32.24 100.46 2.55
CA SER A 248 33.57 100.91 2.13
C SER A 248 33.53 102.08 1.13
N ARG A 249 32.34 102.40 0.60
CA ARG A 249 32.12 103.42 -0.43
C ARG A 249 31.66 104.79 0.11
N LYS A 250 31.52 104.93 1.43
CA LYS A 250 31.24 106.18 2.16
C LYS A 250 32.50 106.72 2.83
#